data_AF-K1SQA6-F1
#
_entry.id   AF-K1SQA6-F1
#
_cell.length_a   1.000
_cell.length_b   1.000
_cell.length_c   1.000
_cell.angle_alpha   90.00
_cell.angle_beta   90.00
_cell.angle_gamma   90.00
#
_symmetry.space_group_name_H-M   'P 1'
#
loop_
_entity.id
_entity.type
_entity.pdbx_description
1 polymer ?
#
loop_
_entity_poly.entity_id
_entity_poly.type
_entity_poly.pdbx_seq_one_letter_code
_entity_poly.pdbx_strand_id
1 'polypeptide(L)'
;NNAEITGEGTYTVSLDFSNCGIPKGVLFSALGIYNGEKFFPDYTISIDEVKVNGEVRELSGKEYTCSDDGNCTRVNLYNQWVTSIPDDCRYADGDKSGLSATVLPVKDNEILSTLEITFTYSAP
;
A
#
# COMPACT_ATOMS: atom_id res chain seq x y z
N ASN A 1 -0.86 -12.62 -9.84
CA ASN A 1 -1.57 -12.06 -11.01
C ASN A 1 -1.66 -10.55 -10.82
N ASN A 2 -1.46 -9.78 -11.88
CA ASN A 2 -1.60 -8.33 -11.82
C ASN A 2 -3.09 -7.98 -12.01
N ALA A 3 -3.62 -7.05 -11.22
CA ALA A 3 -4.90 -6.43 -11.50
C ALA A 3 -4.69 -5.32 -12.56
N GLU A 4 -5.57 -5.26 -13.55
CA GLU A 4 -5.59 -4.16 -14.52
C GLU A 4 -6.45 -3.03 -13.95
N ILE A 5 -5.85 -1.85 -13.78
CA ILE A 5 -6.54 -0.66 -13.29
C ILE A 5 -7.05 0.13 -14.49
N THR A 6 -8.37 0.26 -14.59
CA THR A 6 -9.05 0.94 -15.71
C THR A 6 -9.64 2.29 -15.33
N GLY A 7 -9.55 2.68 -14.06
CA GLY A 7 -10.09 3.92 -13.53
C GLY A 7 -10.46 3.78 -12.06
N GLU A 8 -11.49 4.51 -11.65
CA GLU A 8 -12.02 4.41 -10.29
C GLU A 8 -12.62 3.04 -10.00
N GLY A 9 -12.45 2.56 -8.77
CA GLY A 9 -13.07 1.31 -8.33
C GLY A 9 -12.36 0.68 -7.15
N THR A 10 -12.93 -0.44 -6.70
CA THR A 10 -12.33 -1.29 -5.67
C THR A 10 -11.63 -2.47 -6.32
N TYR A 11 -10.38 -2.68 -5.95
CA TYR A 11 -9.50 -3.69 -6.52
C TYR A 11 -8.90 -4.54 -5.42
N THR A 12 -8.65 -5.82 -5.72
CA THR A 12 -7.95 -6.73 -4.84
C THR A 12 -6.72 -7.28 -5.56
N VAL A 13 -5.57 -7.19 -4.91
CA VAL A 13 -4.31 -7.79 -5.38
C VAL A 13 -3.73 -8.69 -4.30
N SER A 14 -3.00 -9.71 -4.72
CA SER A 14 -2.36 -10.62 -3.79
C SER A 14 -0.98 -11.09 -4.26
N LEU A 15 -0.11 -11.34 -3.29
CA LEU A 15 1.20 -11.93 -3.46
C LEU A 15 1.29 -13.22 -2.64
N ASP A 16 1.86 -14.25 -3.25
CA ASP A 16 2.12 -15.55 -2.63
C ASP A 16 3.62 -15.79 -2.59
N PHE A 17 4.16 -15.84 -1.36
CA PHE A 17 5.55 -16.05 -1.03
C PHE A 17 5.84 -17.48 -0.56
N SER A 18 4.86 -18.38 -0.62
CA SER A 18 4.99 -19.76 -0.09
C SER A 18 6.16 -20.54 -0.72
N ASN A 19 6.59 -20.15 -1.93
CA ASN A 19 7.73 -20.74 -2.64
C ASN A 19 9.00 -19.88 -2.61
N CYS A 20 9.03 -18.80 -1.83
CA CYS A 20 10.13 -17.83 -1.77
C CYS A 20 11.11 -18.08 -0.60
N GLY A 21 10.96 -19.18 0.15
CA GLY A 21 11.70 -19.44 1.39
C GLY A 21 11.03 -18.78 2.60
N ILE A 22 11.74 -18.68 3.73
CA ILE A 22 11.24 -17.94 4.91
C ILE A 22 11.64 -16.47 4.74
N PRO A 23 10.73 -15.55 4.35
CA PRO A 23 11.06 -14.13 4.32
C PRO A 23 11.34 -13.67 5.75
N LYS A 24 12.62 -13.39 6.05
CA LYS A 24 13.04 -12.84 7.34
C LYS A 24 13.26 -11.34 7.19
N GLY A 25 12.37 -10.54 7.79
CA GLY A 25 12.47 -9.09 7.83
C GLY A 25 11.97 -8.42 6.57
N VAL A 26 10.81 -7.76 6.67
CA VAL A 26 10.34 -6.81 5.65
C VAL A 26 10.96 -5.46 6.00
N LEU A 27 11.81 -4.93 5.12
CA LEU A 27 12.35 -3.56 5.27
C LEU A 27 11.51 -2.55 4.47
N PHE A 28 10.83 -3.03 3.43
CA PHE A 28 9.99 -2.24 2.56
C PHE A 28 8.87 -3.10 1.96
N SER A 29 7.65 -2.58 1.95
CA SER A 29 6.49 -3.12 1.25
C SER A 29 5.54 -1.98 0.89
N ALA A 30 5.03 -2.01 -0.34
CA ALA A 30 4.12 -1.00 -0.84
C ALA A 30 3.16 -1.61 -1.87
N LEU A 31 1.97 -1.01 -1.97
CA LEU A 31 1.08 -1.19 -3.10
C LEU A 31 1.40 -0.08 -4.11
N GLY A 32 1.69 -0.47 -5.36
CA GLY A 32 2.01 0.47 -6.44
C GLY A 32 1.18 0.18 -7.69
N ILE A 33 0.65 1.24 -8.29
CA ILE A 33 -0.02 1.22 -9.58
C ILE A 33 0.96 1.76 -10.62
N TYR A 34 1.49 0.85 -11.44
CA TYR A 34 2.42 1.18 -12.51
C TYR A 34 1.76 2.11 -13.53
N ASN A 35 2.43 3.21 -13.90
CA ASN A 35 1.90 4.30 -14.72
C ASN A 35 0.65 5.01 -14.15
N GLY A 36 0.35 4.85 -12.85
CA GLY A 36 -0.80 5.49 -12.21
C GLY A 36 -0.83 7.00 -12.41
N GLU A 37 0.29 7.70 -12.17
CA GLU A 37 0.37 9.15 -12.34
C GLU A 37 0.19 9.60 -13.80
N LYS A 38 0.55 8.73 -14.75
CA LYS A 38 0.45 9.04 -16.19
C LYS A 38 -0.99 8.95 -16.69
N PHE A 39 -1.74 7.94 -16.27
CA PHE A 39 -3.09 7.68 -16.76
C PHE A 39 -4.18 8.26 -15.86
N PHE A 40 -3.89 8.41 -14.57
CA PHE A 40 -4.82 8.83 -13.53
C PHE A 40 -4.11 9.81 -12.57
N PRO A 41 -3.68 10.98 -13.07
CA PRO A 41 -2.97 11.97 -12.25
C PRO A 41 -3.83 12.39 -11.05
N ASP A 42 -3.17 12.63 -9.92
CA ASP A 42 -3.76 13.09 -8.67
C ASP A 42 -4.74 12.12 -7.98
N TYR A 43 -4.97 10.93 -8.53
CA TYR A 43 -5.80 9.92 -7.87
C TYR A 43 -5.21 9.49 -6.53
N THR A 44 -6.10 9.04 -5.65
CA THR A 44 -5.77 8.50 -4.34
C THR A 44 -6.07 7.01 -4.24
N ILE A 45 -5.24 6.30 -3.50
CA ILE A 45 -5.45 4.92 -3.06
C ILE A 45 -5.85 4.97 -1.58
N SER A 46 -6.97 4.33 -1.24
CA SER A 46 -7.40 4.07 0.15
C SER A 46 -7.38 2.57 0.41
N ILE A 47 -6.79 2.13 1.51
CA ILE A 47 -6.72 0.71 1.85
C ILE A 47 -8.00 0.32 2.59
N ASP A 48 -8.77 -0.60 2.02
CA ASP A 48 -10.03 -1.07 2.60
C ASP A 48 -9.81 -2.27 3.53
N GLU A 49 -8.95 -3.21 3.12
CA GLU A 49 -8.64 -4.41 3.89
C GLU A 49 -7.24 -4.95 3.55
N VAL A 50 -6.50 -5.39 4.56
CA VAL A 50 -5.26 -6.16 4.37
C VAL A 50 -5.42 -7.52 5.03
N LYS A 51 -5.12 -8.60 4.30
CA LYS A 51 -4.98 -9.93 4.85
C LYS A 51 -3.55 -10.42 4.79
N VAL A 52 -3.03 -10.91 5.90
CA VAL A 52 -1.74 -11.60 5.99
C VAL A 52 -2.02 -13.05 6.34
N ASN A 53 -1.54 -13.98 5.52
CA ASN A 53 -1.78 -15.42 5.69
C ASN A 53 -3.29 -15.79 5.77
N GLY A 54 -4.15 -15.02 5.09
CA GLY A 54 -5.60 -15.20 5.10
C GLY A 54 -6.33 -14.58 6.30
N GLU A 55 -5.61 -14.00 7.26
CA GLU A 55 -6.20 -13.28 8.40
C GLU A 55 -6.24 -11.77 8.15
N VAL A 56 -7.38 -11.14 8.41
CA VAL A 56 -7.51 -9.67 8.40
C VAL A 56 -6.55 -9.06 9.42
N ARG A 57 -5.86 -7.99 9.01
CA ARG A 57 -4.92 -7.23 9.84
C ARG A 57 -5.42 -5.82 10.05
N GLU A 58 -5.47 -5.42 11.32
CA GLU A 58 -5.68 -4.04 11.73
C GLU A 58 -4.43 -3.22 11.42
N LEU A 59 -4.62 -2.06 10.78
CA LEU A 59 -3.53 -1.13 10.48
C LEU A 59 -3.24 -0.23 11.68
N SER A 60 -1.96 0.06 11.92
CA SER A 60 -1.49 0.85 13.07
C SER A 60 -1.45 2.36 12.80
N GLY A 61 -1.77 2.79 11.59
CA GLY A 61 -1.72 4.17 11.16
C GLY A 61 -2.47 4.35 9.85
N LYS A 62 -2.51 5.58 9.37
CA LYS A 62 -3.23 5.96 8.17
C LYS A 62 -2.28 6.03 6.97
N GLU A 63 -2.68 5.46 5.86
CA GLU A 63 -1.92 5.49 4.62
C GLU A 63 -1.98 6.86 3.94
N TYR A 64 -1.00 7.11 3.08
CA TYR A 64 -1.02 8.22 2.14
C TYR A 64 -0.55 7.75 0.77
N THR A 65 -1.13 8.34 -0.27
CA THR A 65 -0.73 8.17 -1.66
C THR A 65 0.43 9.12 -1.99
N CYS A 66 1.44 8.62 -2.68
CA CYS A 66 2.60 9.39 -3.12
C CYS A 66 3.17 8.82 -4.43
N SER A 67 4.10 9.55 -5.03
CA SER A 67 4.93 9.07 -6.14
C SER A 67 6.38 9.49 -5.93
N ASP A 68 7.33 8.56 -6.08
CA ASP A 68 8.76 8.87 -5.97
C ASP A 68 9.39 9.20 -7.34
N ASP A 69 8.78 8.72 -8.43
CA ASP A 69 9.32 8.77 -9.79
C ASP A 69 8.45 9.57 -10.77
N GLY A 70 7.32 10.10 -10.29
CA GLY A 70 6.32 10.81 -11.11
C GLY A 70 5.57 9.92 -12.10
N ASN A 71 5.69 8.59 -11.98
CA ASN A 71 5.03 7.62 -12.87
C ASN A 71 4.17 6.63 -12.09
N CYS A 72 4.68 6.07 -11.00
CA CYS A 72 4.00 5.10 -10.16
C CYS A 72 3.21 5.80 -9.05
N THR A 73 1.92 5.49 -8.92
CA THR A 73 1.11 5.90 -7.77
C THR A 73 1.25 4.84 -6.68
N ARG A 74 1.60 5.23 -5.45
CA ARG A 74 2.01 4.29 -4.41
C ARG A 74 1.44 4.62 -3.03
N VAL A 75 1.08 3.59 -2.27
CA VAL A 75 0.92 3.64 -0.82
C VAL A 75 1.92 2.70 -0.15
N ASN A 76 2.60 3.17 0.90
CA ASN A 76 3.52 2.34 1.68
C ASN A 76 2.73 1.54 2.72
N LEU A 77 2.93 0.21 2.75
CA LEU A 77 2.46 -0.63 3.86
C LEU A 77 3.48 -0.61 4.99
N TYR A 78 4.77 -0.66 4.62
CA TYR A 78 5.88 -0.67 5.53
C TYR A 78 7.10 -0.03 4.86
N ASN A 79 7.64 1.05 5.41
CA ASN A 79 8.85 1.69 4.90
C ASN A 79 9.60 2.37 6.04
N GLN A 80 10.64 1.71 6.56
CA GLN A 80 11.43 2.21 7.68
C GLN A 80 12.33 3.39 7.33
N TRP A 81 12.55 3.65 6.05
CA TRP A 81 13.44 4.74 5.60
C TRP A 81 12.74 6.09 5.57
N VAL A 82 11.40 6.11 5.56
CA VAL A 82 10.62 7.34 5.60
C VAL A 82 10.47 7.78 7.06
N THR A 83 11.13 8.89 7.39
CA THR A 83 11.11 9.49 8.73
C THR A 83 10.23 10.73 8.82
N SER A 84 9.76 11.25 7.68
CA SER A 84 8.86 12.39 7.56
C SER A 84 7.89 12.19 6.40
N ILE A 85 6.63 12.58 6.58
CA ILE A 85 5.61 12.49 5.53
C ILE A 85 5.93 13.52 4.42
N PRO A 86 5.91 13.13 3.14
CA PRO A 86 6.13 14.05 2.02
C PRO A 86 5.08 15.16 1.96
N ASP A 87 5.48 16.38 1.59
CA ASP A 87 4.57 17.53 1.51
C ASP A 87 3.51 17.39 0.42
N ASP A 88 3.86 16.67 -0.65
CA ASP A 88 3.06 16.39 -1.84
C ASP A 88 2.27 15.08 -1.77
N CYS A 89 2.22 14.44 -0.58
CA CYS A 89 1.36 13.28 -0.39
C CYS A 89 -0.13 13.63 -0.50
N ARG A 90 -0.92 12.66 -0.96
CA ARG A 90 -2.37 12.75 -1.10
C ARG A 90 -3.04 11.76 -0.14
N TYR A 91 -4.19 12.12 0.40
CA TYR A 91 -4.95 11.32 1.36
C TYR A 91 -6.44 11.57 1.12
N ALA A 92 -7.22 10.49 1.03
CA ALA A 92 -8.55 10.53 0.42
C ALA A 92 -9.59 11.36 1.20
N ASP A 93 -9.42 11.49 2.51
CA ASP A 93 -10.38 12.16 3.40
C ASP A 93 -9.99 13.63 3.73
N GLY A 94 -8.89 14.13 3.19
CA GLY A 94 -8.42 15.48 3.47
C GLY A 94 -7.77 15.70 4.85
N ASP A 95 -7.58 14.66 5.67
CA ASP A 95 -6.96 14.77 7.00
C ASP A 95 -5.50 14.28 7.04
N LYS A 96 -4.57 15.15 7.46
CA LYS A 96 -3.14 14.83 7.62
C LYS A 96 -2.82 14.08 8.92
N SER A 97 -3.78 13.97 9.85
CA SER A 97 -3.54 13.32 11.14
C SER A 97 -3.31 11.82 10.99
N GLY A 98 -2.33 11.28 11.74
CA GLY A 98 -2.07 9.84 11.78
C GLY A 98 -1.43 9.22 10.53
N LEU A 99 -1.04 10.03 9.53
CA LEU A 99 -0.34 9.54 8.35
C LEU A 99 0.97 8.83 8.72
N SER A 100 1.21 7.68 8.11
CA SER A 100 2.38 6.84 8.36
C SER A 100 2.83 6.15 7.08
N ALA A 101 4.15 6.02 6.91
CA ALA A 101 4.73 5.16 5.89
C ALA A 101 4.80 3.68 6.32
N THR A 102 4.39 3.40 7.56
CA THR A 102 4.38 2.09 8.20
C THR A 102 3.03 1.87 8.85
N VAL A 103 2.07 1.39 8.06
CA VAL A 103 0.68 1.15 8.47
C VAL A 103 0.40 -0.32 8.76
N LEU A 104 1.12 -1.24 8.11
CA LEU A 104 1.00 -2.67 8.36
C LEU A 104 1.99 -3.07 9.46
N PRO A 105 1.53 -3.41 10.68
CA PRO A 105 2.42 -3.88 11.72
C PRO A 105 3.03 -5.22 11.34
N VAL A 106 4.36 -5.28 11.29
CA VAL A 106 5.10 -6.53 11.10
C VAL A 106 5.40 -7.13 12.47
N LYS A 107 4.95 -8.36 12.71
CA LYS A 107 5.28 -9.07 13.95
C LYS A 107 6.65 -9.71 13.86
N ASP A 108 7.42 -9.64 14.95
CA ASP A 108 8.69 -10.35 15.03
C ASP A 108 8.49 -11.86 14.82
N ASN A 109 9.29 -12.44 13.93
CA ASN A 109 9.26 -13.86 13.55
C ASN A 109 7.99 -14.34 12.83
N GLU A 110 7.08 -13.45 12.42
CA GLU A 110 5.96 -13.84 11.57
C GLU A 110 6.45 -14.22 10.17
N ILE A 111 6.09 -15.41 9.73
CA ILE A 111 6.35 -15.85 8.36
C ILE A 111 5.20 -15.33 7.50
N LEU A 112 5.51 -14.38 6.63
CA LEU A 112 4.55 -13.85 5.67
C LEU A 112 4.53 -14.76 4.43
N SER A 113 3.52 -15.62 4.34
CA SER A 113 3.31 -16.55 3.22
C SER A 113 2.40 -15.93 2.16
N THR A 114 1.34 -15.24 2.56
CA THR A 114 0.48 -14.51 1.63
C THR A 114 0.17 -13.10 2.13
N LEU A 115 0.04 -12.17 1.19
CA LEU A 115 -0.43 -10.81 1.42
C LEU A 115 -1.51 -10.50 0.40
N GLU A 116 -2.69 -10.12 0.86
CA GLU A 116 -3.82 -9.68 0.03
C GLU A 116 -4.22 -8.28 0.48
N ILE A 117 -4.47 -7.40 -0.48
CA ILE A 117 -4.86 -6.00 -0.23
C ILE A 117 -6.07 -5.72 -1.09
N THR A 118 -7.16 -5.32 -0.44
CA THR A 118 -8.32 -4.69 -1.09
C THR A 118 -8.20 -3.19 -0.87
N PHE A 119 -8.32 -2.42 -1.95
CA PHE A 119 -8.18 -0.98 -1.92
C PHE A 119 -9.14 -0.31 -2.89
N THR A 120 -9.49 0.92 -2.58
CA THR A 120 -10.29 1.78 -3.44
C THR A 120 -9.38 2.82 -4.10
N TYR A 121 -9.50 2.94 -5.43
CA TYR A 121 -8.81 3.93 -6.24
C TYR A 121 -9.82 4.99 -6.67
N SER A 122 -9.55 6.26 -6.37
CA SER A 122 -10.52 7.36 -6.52
C SER A 122 -9.91 8.56 -7.24
N ALA A 123 -10.74 9.21 -8.06
CA ALA A 123 -10.43 10.51 -8.64
C ALA A 123 -10.29 11.58 -7.54
N PRO A 124 -9.56 12.68 -7.80
CA PRO A 124 -9.41 13.79 -6.87
C PRO A 124 -10.71 14.54 -6.56
#